data_AF-A0AAU5MAI9-F1
#
_entry.id   AF-A0AAU5MAI9-F1
#
_cell.length_a   1.000
_cell.length_b   1.000
_cell.length_c   1.000
_cell.angle_alpha   90.00
_cell.angle_beta   90.00
_cell.angle_gamma   90.00
#
_symmetry.space_group_name_H-M   'P 1'
#
loop_
_entity.id
_entity.type
_entity.pdbx_description
1 polymer ?
#
loop_
_entity_poly.entity_id
_entity_poly.type
_entity_poly.pdbx_seq_one_letter_code
_entity_poly.pdbx_strand_id
1 'polypeptide(L)'
;MKLHRNSLLTAAAIVLVLYLVSLVVGLPGWSAVVLTVVLLVLLAVVWKQPDEPRPVVTRPAPPSVVLPDPDPVFTGPPSRTVTDVRLPSASPDFQFSFSAVVQWSTVLSGSRHADLGAVAVDALLERARSLTARQQVTEESLNQHRLAALLGEPALDEKGLVRSWATEVRLRLPDADHQHLLHLAALHRREQTTLLERRMEQDKRAYLKDDVFATPGSAAVWWLVNHPGDVETALGLLDTLAELSAAANDLPIRRTSAEEIERQRPTRAELAFSTAVDNLTDQSPSDLSENEADATGPTDESHQRPVPRHAPYREQFFTE
;
A
#
# COMPACT_ATOMS: atom_id res chain seq x y z
N MET A 1 -36.22 8.87 32.79
CA MET A 1 -36.41 10.33 32.59
C MET A 1 -37.51 10.53 31.57
N LYS A 2 -38.50 11.38 31.85
CA LYS A 2 -39.65 11.59 30.96
C LYS A 2 -39.17 12.43 29.76
N LEU A 3 -38.99 11.81 28.60
CA LEU A 3 -38.77 12.57 27.36
C LEU A 3 -39.98 13.49 27.16
N HIS A 4 -39.77 14.80 27.31
CA HIS A 4 -40.82 15.77 27.08
C HIS A 4 -41.22 15.69 25.59
N ARG A 5 -42.49 15.36 25.33
CA ARG A 5 -43.12 15.35 23.99
C ARG A 5 -42.74 16.58 23.16
N ASN A 6 -42.48 17.70 23.83
CA ASN A 6 -42.08 18.97 23.21
C ASN A 6 -40.70 18.89 22.53
N SER A 7 -39.72 18.17 23.08
CA SER A 7 -38.40 17.98 22.46
C SER A 7 -38.47 17.08 21.22
N LEU A 8 -39.33 16.06 21.27
CA LEU A 8 -39.58 15.17 20.14
C LEU A 8 -40.37 15.89 19.03
N LEU A 9 -41.31 16.76 19.41
CA LEU A 9 -42.05 17.61 18.47
C LEU A 9 -41.16 18.67 17.83
N THR A 10 -40.22 19.29 18.56
CA THR A 10 -39.28 20.24 17.97
C THR A 10 -38.32 19.57 17.01
N ALA A 11 -37.82 18.37 17.34
CA ALA A 11 -36.96 17.60 16.43
C ALA A 11 -37.72 17.20 15.16
N ALA A 12 -38.96 16.72 15.29
CA ALA A 12 -39.80 16.36 14.16
C ALA A 12 -40.15 17.56 13.26
N ALA A 13 -40.44 18.72 13.86
CA ALA A 13 -40.73 19.95 13.11
C ALA A 13 -39.51 20.45 12.32
N ILE A 14 -38.31 20.38 12.91
CA ILE A 14 -37.06 20.77 12.24
C ILE A 14 -36.77 19.84 11.05
N VAL A 15 -37.02 18.53 11.20
CA VAL A 15 -36.87 17.55 10.11
C VAL A 15 -37.88 17.81 8.99
N LEU A 16 -39.14 18.10 9.33
CA LEU A 16 -40.18 18.41 8.35
C LEU A 16 -39.84 19.68 7.54
N VAL A 17 -39.34 20.72 8.20
CA VAL A 17 -38.95 21.98 7.53
C VAL A 17 -37.74 21.77 6.63
N LEU A 18 -36.71 21.05 7.09
CA LEU A 18 -35.54 20.72 6.27
C LEU A 18 -35.90 19.85 5.05
N TYR A 19 -36.83 18.91 5.22
CA TYR A 19 -37.33 18.08 4.13
C TYR A 19 -38.10 18.90 3.08
N LEU A 20 -38.97 19.82 3.52
CA LEU A 20 -39.70 20.70 2.62
C LEU A 20 -38.77 21.68 1.88
N VAL A 21 -37.74 22.20 2.54
CA VAL A 21 -36.72 23.04 1.90
C VAL A 21 -35.92 22.24 0.86
N SER A 22 -35.57 20.99 1.15
CA SER A 22 -34.91 20.11 0.17
C SER A 22 -35.78 19.81 -1.05
N LEU A 23 -37.11 19.71 -0.86
CA LEU A 23 -38.07 19.46 -1.93
C LEU A 23 -38.23 20.69 -2.86
N VAL A 24 -38.21 21.90 -2.29
CA VAL A 24 -38.38 23.16 -3.02
C VAL A 24 -37.14 23.51 -3.87
N VAL A 25 -35.94 23.06 -3.47
CA VAL A 25 -34.68 23.37 -4.16
C VAL A 25 -34.35 22.37 -5.29
N GLY A 26 -35.13 21.28 -5.46
CA GLY A 26 -34.98 20.36 -6.59
C GLY A 26 -33.66 19.57 -6.59
N LEU A 27 -33.10 19.31 -5.39
CA LEU A 27 -31.79 18.66 -5.26
C LEU A 27 -31.88 17.14 -5.48
N PRO A 28 -30.87 16.55 -6.14
CA PRO A 28 -30.82 15.12 -6.44
C PRO A 28 -30.85 14.27 -5.15
N GLY A 29 -31.47 13.09 -5.23
CA GLY A 29 -31.91 12.28 -4.09
C GLY A 29 -30.85 11.85 -3.08
N TRP A 30 -29.56 12.00 -3.41
CA TRP A 30 -28.45 11.76 -2.47
C TRP A 30 -28.34 12.84 -1.38
N SER A 31 -28.88 14.04 -1.60
CA SER A 31 -28.92 15.11 -0.59
C SER A 31 -29.71 14.71 0.66
N ALA A 32 -30.83 14.01 0.48
CA ALA A 32 -31.63 13.47 1.57
C ALA A 32 -30.84 12.42 2.39
N VAL A 33 -30.01 11.60 1.72
CA VAL A 33 -29.18 10.57 2.38
C VAL A 33 -28.04 11.21 3.17
N VAL A 34 -27.35 12.21 2.62
CA VAL A 34 -26.29 12.91 3.35
C VAL A 34 -26.87 13.62 4.58
N LEU A 35 -28.06 14.20 4.45
CA LEU A 35 -28.70 14.94 5.54
C LEU A 35 -29.22 14.02 6.66
N THR A 36 -29.72 12.82 6.35
CA THR A 36 -30.09 11.82 7.37
C THR A 36 -28.86 11.30 8.11
N VAL A 37 -27.73 11.09 7.42
CA VAL A 37 -26.47 10.69 8.05
C VAL A 37 -25.95 11.79 8.98
N VAL A 38 -25.95 13.06 8.55
CA VAL A 38 -25.54 14.19 9.41
C VAL A 38 -26.44 14.32 10.64
N LEU A 39 -27.74 14.09 10.50
CA LEU A 39 -28.68 14.08 11.62
C LEU A 39 -28.39 12.94 12.60
N LEU A 40 -28.12 11.72 12.12
CA LEU A 40 -27.75 10.60 12.99
C LEU A 40 -26.44 10.86 13.74
N VAL A 41 -25.47 11.51 13.11
CA VAL A 41 -24.23 11.92 13.76
C VAL A 41 -24.50 12.99 14.83
N LEU A 42 -25.31 14.00 14.53
CA LEU A 42 -25.70 15.01 15.53
C LEU A 42 -26.50 14.41 16.69
N LEU A 43 -27.39 13.46 16.41
CA LEU A 43 -28.13 12.73 17.45
C LEU A 43 -27.19 11.90 18.32
N ALA A 44 -26.22 11.21 17.71
CA ALA A 44 -25.20 10.45 18.42
C ALA A 44 -24.31 11.36 19.28
N VAL A 45 -23.96 12.56 18.81
CA VAL A 45 -23.19 13.56 19.56
C VAL A 45 -24.00 14.13 20.73
N VAL A 46 -25.29 14.39 20.55
CA VAL A 46 -26.19 14.84 21.63
C VAL A 46 -26.46 13.73 22.65
N TRP A 47 -26.54 12.47 22.22
CA TRP A 47 -26.68 11.31 23.12
C TRP A 47 -25.38 11.00 23.85
N LYS A 48 -24.26 11.46 23.30
CA LYS A 48 -22.94 11.39 23.92
C LYS A 48 -22.61 12.69 24.65
N GLN A 49 -23.58 13.25 25.37
CA GLN A 49 -23.23 14.23 26.41
C GLN A 49 -22.56 13.48 27.57
N PRO A 50 -21.34 13.88 27.98
CA PRO A 50 -20.76 13.41 29.22
C PRO A 50 -21.68 13.82 30.37
N ASP A 51 -21.98 12.88 31.27
CA ASP A 51 -22.73 13.15 32.49
C ASP A 51 -22.05 14.27 33.28
N GLU A 52 -22.57 15.50 33.19
CA GLU A 52 -22.19 16.56 34.12
C GLU A 52 -22.75 16.24 35.52
N PRO A 53 -21.97 16.46 36.58
CA PRO A 53 -22.34 16.11 37.94
C PRO A 53 -23.56 16.91 38.41
N ARG A 54 -24.61 16.17 38.75
CA ARG A 54 -25.91 16.64 39.23
C ARG A 54 -25.77 17.61 40.44
N PRO A 55 -26.35 18.82 40.41
CA PRO A 55 -26.39 19.69 41.58
C PRO A 55 -27.37 19.12 42.62
N VAL A 56 -26.89 19.04 43.87
CA VAL A 56 -27.65 18.60 45.05
C VAL A 56 -28.73 19.63 45.37
N VAL A 57 -30.00 19.26 45.20
CA VAL A 57 -31.14 20.00 45.72
C VAL A 57 -31.44 19.47 47.12
N THR A 58 -31.12 20.28 48.14
CA THR A 58 -31.64 20.13 49.50
C THR A 58 -33.16 20.28 49.51
N ARG A 59 -33.88 19.26 50.00
CA ARG A 59 -35.29 19.37 50.40
C ARG A 59 -35.45 18.87 51.85
N PRO A 60 -36.31 19.49 52.68
CA PRO A 60 -36.31 19.30 54.14
C PRO A 60 -37.04 18.01 54.57
N ALA A 61 -36.59 17.45 55.71
CA ALA A 61 -37.25 16.42 56.52
C ALA A 61 -38.64 16.91 57.02
N PRO A 62 -39.65 16.07 57.38
CA PRO A 62 -39.58 14.91 58.32
C PRO A 62 -40.60 13.77 57.99
N PRO A 63 -41.01 12.81 58.88
CA PRO A 63 -40.45 12.34 60.15
C PRO A 63 -40.03 10.85 60.15
N SER A 64 -39.24 10.52 61.18
CA SER A 64 -38.82 9.21 61.69
C SER A 64 -39.60 7.97 61.20
N VAL A 65 -38.95 7.20 60.32
CA VAL A 65 -39.26 5.80 60.05
C VAL A 65 -38.20 4.95 60.76
N VAL A 66 -38.68 3.95 61.49
CA VAL A 66 -37.92 2.96 62.25
C VAL A 66 -36.81 2.36 61.39
N LEU A 67 -35.58 2.41 61.90
CA LEU A 67 -34.35 1.92 61.26
C LEU A 67 -34.44 0.38 61.12
N PRO A 68 -34.42 -0.21 59.91
CA PRO A 68 -33.86 -1.54 59.73
C PRO A 68 -32.34 -1.41 59.82
N ASP A 69 -31.67 -2.39 60.43
CA ASP A 69 -30.21 -2.43 60.53
C ASP A 69 -29.52 -2.00 59.22
N PRO A 70 -28.48 -1.16 59.26
CA PRO A 70 -27.77 -0.81 58.04
C PRO A 70 -27.16 -2.08 57.46
N ASP A 71 -27.63 -2.45 56.26
CA ASP A 71 -26.95 -3.42 55.41
C ASP A 71 -25.46 -3.07 55.39
N PRO A 72 -24.53 -4.04 55.51
CA PRO A 72 -23.11 -3.75 55.47
C PRO A 72 -22.81 -3.04 54.15
N VAL A 73 -22.43 -1.77 54.24
CA VAL A 73 -21.84 -1.04 53.13
C VAL A 73 -20.60 -1.82 52.71
N PHE A 74 -20.72 -2.58 51.61
CA PHE A 74 -19.57 -3.12 50.90
C PHE A 74 -18.80 -1.92 50.34
N THR A 75 -17.97 -1.29 51.18
CA THR A 75 -16.89 -0.44 50.73
C THR A 75 -16.01 -1.33 49.86
N GLY A 76 -16.02 -1.08 48.55
CA GLY A 76 -15.14 -1.77 47.63
C GLY A 76 -13.67 -1.66 48.09
N PRO A 77 -12.80 -2.52 47.57
CA PRO A 77 -11.38 -2.47 47.91
C PRO A 77 -10.83 -1.04 47.68
N PRO A 78 -9.93 -0.56 48.56
CA PRO A 78 -9.37 0.77 48.44
C PRO A 78 -8.69 0.93 47.07
N SER A 79 -8.86 2.10 46.45
CA SER A 79 -8.44 2.37 45.08
C SER A 79 -7.69 3.71 44.94
N ARG A 80 -6.77 3.77 43.98
CA ARG A 80 -5.94 4.94 43.66
C ARG A 80 -5.68 5.01 42.17
N THR A 81 -5.88 6.17 41.57
CA THR A 81 -5.62 6.41 40.16
C THR A 81 -4.15 6.78 39.94
N VAL A 82 -3.56 6.19 38.90
CA VAL A 82 -2.23 6.50 38.39
C VAL A 82 -2.42 7.01 36.96
N THR A 83 -1.90 8.20 36.66
CA THR A 83 -2.11 8.88 35.39
C THR A 83 -0.79 9.29 34.76
N ASP A 84 -0.67 9.06 33.45
CA ASP A 84 0.45 9.47 32.58
C ASP A 84 1.85 9.15 33.14
N VAL A 85 2.04 7.91 33.61
CA VAL A 85 3.37 7.43 34.00
C VAL A 85 4.11 6.95 32.77
N ARG A 86 5.35 7.43 32.58
CA ARG A 86 6.23 6.98 31.50
C ARG A 86 6.82 5.62 31.82
N LEU A 87 6.53 4.63 30.97
CA LEU A 87 7.08 3.27 31.04
C LEU A 87 8.04 3.03 29.86
N PRO A 88 9.15 2.30 30.08
CA PRO A 88 10.08 1.97 29.01
C PRO A 88 9.43 1.01 28.01
N SER A 89 9.81 1.13 26.74
CA SER A 89 9.47 0.15 25.71
C SER A 89 10.69 -0.72 25.35
N ALA A 90 10.51 -1.72 24.48
CA ALA A 90 11.64 -2.50 23.94
C ALA A 90 12.60 -1.65 23.09
N SER A 91 12.12 -0.54 22.53
CA SER A 91 12.93 0.40 21.77
C SER A 91 13.42 1.52 22.70
N PRO A 92 14.73 1.82 22.75
CA PRO A 92 15.28 2.80 23.69
C PRO A 92 14.77 4.23 23.45
N ASP A 93 14.34 4.52 22.22
CA ASP A 93 13.94 5.86 21.79
C ASP A 93 12.46 6.18 22.10
N PHE A 94 11.68 5.20 22.55
CA PHE A 94 10.23 5.35 22.73
C PHE A 94 9.78 4.93 24.13
N GLN A 95 8.82 5.67 24.68
CA GLN A 95 8.26 5.42 26.01
C GLN A 95 6.73 5.39 25.94
N PHE A 96 6.11 4.44 26.64
CA PHE A 96 4.67 4.39 26.75
C PHE A 96 4.16 5.32 27.85
N SER A 97 3.01 5.92 27.64
CA SER A 97 2.17 6.55 28.66
C SER A 97 1.23 5.50 29.27
N PHE A 98 1.33 5.31 30.58
CA PHE A 98 0.54 4.35 31.33
C PHE A 98 -0.44 5.06 32.25
N SER A 99 -1.68 4.59 32.29
CA SER A 99 -2.69 5.03 33.24
C SER A 99 -3.53 3.85 33.70
N ALA A 100 -3.82 3.77 34.99
CA ALA A 100 -4.59 2.67 35.57
C ALA A 100 -5.22 3.07 36.89
N VAL A 101 -6.26 2.33 37.29
CA VAL A 101 -6.84 2.38 38.63
C VAL A 101 -6.28 1.21 39.43
N VAL A 102 -5.43 1.49 40.41
CA VAL A 102 -4.83 0.48 41.28
C VAL A 102 -5.79 0.20 42.43
N GLN A 103 -6.11 -1.08 42.65
CA GLN A 103 -6.88 -1.57 43.79
C GLN A 103 -5.99 -2.50 44.63
N TRP A 104 -6.20 -2.51 45.94
CA TRP A 104 -5.39 -3.36 46.81
C TRP A 104 -6.15 -3.94 47.99
N SER A 105 -5.60 -5.02 48.55
CA SER A 105 -6.03 -5.63 49.81
C SER A 105 -4.83 -5.96 50.69
N THR A 106 -4.99 -5.80 52.00
CA THR A 106 -3.92 -6.09 52.98
C THR A 106 -3.89 -7.58 53.27
N VAL A 107 -2.72 -8.22 53.14
CA VAL A 107 -2.58 -9.66 53.40
C VAL A 107 -2.22 -9.94 54.86
N LEU A 108 -1.50 -9.03 55.51
CA LEU A 108 -1.22 -9.08 56.94
C LEU A 108 -1.95 -7.95 57.68
N SER A 109 -2.85 -8.32 58.58
CA SER A 109 -3.49 -7.43 59.54
C SER A 109 -2.43 -6.92 60.54
N GLY A 110 -1.79 -5.79 60.23
CA GLY A 110 -0.72 -5.21 61.06
C GLY A 110 0.45 -4.60 60.28
N SER A 111 0.28 -4.36 58.98
CA SER A 111 1.30 -3.68 58.16
C SER A 111 1.69 -2.33 58.78
N ARG A 112 2.99 -2.11 58.97
CA ARG A 112 3.55 -0.91 59.62
C ARG A 112 3.74 0.28 58.69
N HIS A 113 3.27 0.19 57.43
CA HIS A 113 3.44 1.25 56.44
C HIS A 113 2.32 2.28 56.57
N ALA A 114 2.70 3.55 56.65
CA ALA A 114 1.75 4.66 56.82
C ALA A 114 0.83 4.86 55.61
N ASP A 115 1.31 4.54 54.39
CA ASP A 115 0.52 4.56 53.16
C ASP A 115 0.69 3.24 52.40
N LEU A 116 -0.29 2.34 52.54
CA LEU A 116 -0.33 1.06 51.82
C LEU A 116 -0.69 1.24 50.34
N GLY A 117 -1.34 2.34 49.99
CA GLY A 117 -1.66 2.67 48.60
C GLY A 117 -0.41 3.06 47.82
N ALA A 118 0.55 3.77 48.44
CA ALA A 118 1.85 4.05 47.81
C ALA A 118 2.63 2.76 47.52
N VAL A 119 2.65 1.80 48.45
CA VAL A 119 3.30 0.50 48.25
C VAL A 119 2.63 -0.28 47.13
N ALA A 120 1.29 -0.27 47.07
CA ALA A 120 0.54 -0.92 46.00
C ALA A 120 0.85 -0.31 44.61
N VAL A 121 0.95 1.02 44.52
CA VAL A 121 1.30 1.71 43.28
C VAL A 121 2.73 1.39 42.85
N ASP A 122 3.69 1.43 43.77
CA ASP A 122 5.10 1.13 43.49
C ASP A 122 5.29 -0.30 42.98
N ALA A 123 4.72 -1.29 43.68
CA ALA A 123 4.75 -2.69 43.28
C ALA A 123 4.09 -2.91 41.89
N LEU A 124 2.99 -2.21 41.62
CA LEU A 124 2.32 -2.29 40.33
C LEU A 124 3.12 -1.63 39.20
N LEU A 125 3.76 -0.49 39.45
CA LEU A 125 4.60 0.20 38.48
C LEU A 125 5.85 -0.58 38.16
N GLU A 126 6.51 -1.20 39.14
CA GLU A 126 7.69 -2.04 38.90
C GLU A 126 7.32 -3.27 38.05
N ARG A 127 6.18 -3.90 38.37
CA ARG A 127 5.63 -4.98 37.54
C ARG A 127 5.32 -4.49 36.12
N ALA A 128 4.64 -3.35 35.97
CA ALA A 128 4.31 -2.77 34.67
C ALA A 128 5.58 -2.44 33.86
N ARG A 129 6.61 -1.90 34.50
CA ARG A 129 7.93 -1.61 33.91
C ARG A 129 8.61 -2.88 33.38
N SER A 130 8.64 -3.93 34.19
CA SER A 130 9.26 -5.20 33.78
C SER A 130 8.56 -5.84 32.56
N LEU A 131 7.24 -5.67 32.45
CA LEU A 131 6.44 -6.18 31.34
C LEU A 131 6.59 -5.34 30.06
N THR A 132 6.54 -4.02 30.19
CA THR A 132 6.61 -3.07 29.05
C THR A 132 8.00 -2.96 28.42
N ALA A 133 9.07 -3.18 29.20
CA ALA A 133 10.45 -3.17 28.70
C ALA A 133 10.75 -4.21 27.59
N ARG A 134 9.89 -5.22 27.43
CA ARG A 134 10.03 -6.26 26.38
C ARG A 134 9.03 -6.10 25.23
N GLN A 135 8.15 -5.10 25.31
CA GLN A 135 7.06 -4.91 24.35
C GLN A 135 7.47 -3.97 23.22
N GLN A 136 7.19 -4.38 21.98
CA GLN A 136 7.43 -3.55 20.81
C GLN A 136 6.40 -2.43 20.70
N VAL A 137 6.83 -1.26 20.23
CA VAL A 137 5.99 -0.06 20.16
C VAL A 137 4.91 -0.16 19.07
N THR A 138 5.14 -0.96 18.04
CA THR A 138 4.23 -1.14 16.90
C THR A 138 2.89 -1.77 17.28
N GLU A 139 2.84 -2.57 18.36
CA GLU A 139 1.67 -3.38 18.75
C GLU A 139 0.91 -2.79 19.96
N GLU A 140 0.67 -1.46 19.96
CA GLU A 140 0.09 -0.73 21.10
C GLU A 140 -1.20 -1.36 21.66
N SER A 141 -2.17 -1.66 20.80
CA SER A 141 -3.48 -2.21 21.19
C SER A 141 -3.35 -3.61 21.83
N LEU A 142 -2.53 -4.47 21.23
CA LEU A 142 -2.25 -5.80 21.76
C LEU A 142 -1.55 -5.70 23.11
N ASN A 143 -0.55 -4.83 23.22
CA ASN A 143 0.20 -4.58 24.44
C ASN A 143 -0.70 -4.06 25.57
N GLN A 144 -1.64 -3.16 25.26
CA GLN A 144 -2.62 -2.68 26.23
C GLN A 144 -3.47 -3.83 26.78
N HIS A 145 -4.05 -4.66 25.91
CA HIS A 145 -4.87 -5.80 26.35
C HIS A 145 -4.07 -6.82 27.15
N ARG A 146 -2.85 -7.12 26.71
CA ARG A 146 -1.95 -8.03 27.42
C ARG A 146 -1.56 -7.49 28.79
N LEU A 147 -1.23 -6.21 28.88
CA LEU A 147 -0.89 -5.55 30.14
C LEU A 147 -2.10 -5.52 31.09
N ALA A 148 -3.29 -5.24 30.56
CA ALA A 148 -4.54 -5.27 31.34
C ALA A 148 -4.83 -6.67 31.90
N ALA A 149 -4.64 -7.72 31.09
CA ALA A 149 -4.83 -9.11 31.53
C ALA A 149 -3.84 -9.48 32.64
N LEU A 150 -2.56 -9.12 32.49
CA LEU A 150 -1.53 -9.42 33.48
C LEU A 150 -1.73 -8.62 34.76
N LEU A 151 -1.85 -7.30 34.68
CA LEU A 151 -2.00 -6.44 35.86
C LEU A 151 -3.36 -6.61 36.55
N GLY A 152 -4.37 -7.15 35.87
CA GLY A 152 -5.65 -7.53 36.45
C GLY A 152 -5.57 -8.72 37.40
N GLU A 153 -4.52 -9.53 37.32
CA GLU A 153 -4.28 -10.62 38.27
C GLU A 153 -3.72 -10.08 39.59
N PRO A 154 -4.36 -10.39 40.74
CA PRO A 154 -3.89 -9.96 42.06
C PRO A 154 -2.50 -10.53 42.39
N ALA A 155 -1.50 -9.66 42.45
CA ALA A 155 -0.13 -10.03 42.79
C ALA A 155 0.26 -9.51 44.17
N LEU A 156 1.10 -10.26 44.87
CA LEU A 156 1.66 -9.85 46.15
C LEU A 156 2.89 -8.96 45.90
N ASP A 157 3.04 -7.90 46.69
CA ASP A 157 4.27 -7.12 46.75
C ASP A 157 5.47 -7.98 47.22
N GLU A 158 6.69 -7.59 46.87
CA GLU A 158 7.94 -8.26 47.27
C GLU A 158 8.05 -8.44 48.78
N LYS A 159 7.54 -7.47 49.55
CA LYS A 159 7.56 -7.48 51.02
C LYS A 159 6.38 -8.23 51.63
N GLY A 160 5.48 -8.76 50.81
CA GLY A 160 4.32 -9.52 51.26
C GLY A 160 3.22 -8.69 51.94
N LEU A 161 3.31 -7.36 51.92
CA LEU A 161 2.46 -6.48 52.74
C LEU A 161 1.07 -6.29 52.14
N VAL A 162 1.00 -6.17 50.82
CA VAL A 162 -0.19 -5.78 50.08
C VAL A 162 -0.33 -6.66 48.85
N ARG A 163 -1.57 -7.04 48.53
CA ARG A 163 -1.94 -7.64 47.25
C ARG A 163 -2.56 -6.55 46.38
N SER A 164 -1.96 -6.28 45.23
CA SER A 164 -2.37 -5.21 44.31
C SER A 164 -2.78 -5.78 42.96
N TRP A 165 -3.81 -5.18 42.35
CA TRP A 165 -4.22 -5.41 40.97
C TRP A 165 -4.64 -4.08 40.34
N ALA A 166 -4.65 -4.00 39.01
CA ALA A 166 -5.13 -2.84 38.28
C ALA A 166 -6.44 -3.15 37.55
N THR A 167 -7.31 -2.14 37.55
CA THR A 167 -8.48 -2.04 36.69
C THR A 167 -8.31 -0.84 35.75
N GLU A 168 -9.01 -0.84 34.61
CA GLU A 168 -8.98 0.25 33.63
C GLU A 168 -7.57 0.60 33.12
N VAL A 169 -6.77 -0.43 32.82
CA VAL A 169 -5.42 -0.24 32.30
C VAL A 169 -5.46 0.36 30.88
N ARG A 170 -4.77 1.49 30.73
CA ARG A 170 -4.54 2.18 29.47
C ARG A 170 -3.03 2.29 29.26
N LEU A 171 -2.58 1.85 28.11
CA LEU A 171 -1.22 2.00 27.63
C LEU A 171 -1.31 2.69 26.29
N ARG A 172 -0.67 3.85 26.16
CA ARG A 172 -0.68 4.61 24.91
C ARG A 172 0.70 5.12 24.57
N LEU A 173 1.01 5.25 23.30
CA LEU A 173 2.20 5.98 22.89
C LEU A 173 1.88 7.49 22.80
N PRO A 174 2.78 8.41 23.23
CA PRO A 174 2.59 9.83 22.99
C PRO A 174 2.33 10.14 21.51
N ASP A 175 1.43 11.08 21.21
CA ASP A 175 1.01 11.38 19.84
C ASP A 175 2.19 11.77 18.92
N ALA A 176 3.16 12.51 19.46
CA ALA A 176 4.38 12.89 18.72
C ALA A 176 5.21 11.67 18.30
N ASP A 177 5.39 10.72 19.21
CA ASP A 177 6.14 9.48 18.99
C ASP A 177 5.38 8.56 18.01
N HIS A 178 4.05 8.52 18.12
CA HIS A 178 3.20 7.77 17.20
C HIS A 178 3.33 8.29 15.76
N GLN A 179 3.28 9.62 15.57
CA GLN A 179 3.48 10.22 14.26
C GLN A 179 4.88 9.94 13.71
N HIS A 180 5.90 9.99 14.56
CA HIS A 180 7.27 9.68 14.16
C HIS A 180 7.43 8.22 13.70
N LEU A 181 6.85 7.26 14.43
CA LEU A 181 6.84 5.85 14.03
C LEU A 181 6.12 5.62 12.70
N LEU A 182 4.96 6.25 12.50
CA LEU A 182 4.24 6.15 11.23
C LEU A 182 5.07 6.70 10.07
N HIS A 183 5.80 7.80 10.30
CA HIS A 183 6.69 8.37 9.30
C HIS A 183 7.85 7.43 8.96
N LEU A 184 8.54 6.88 9.97
CA LEU A 184 9.62 5.91 9.76
C LEU A 184 9.11 4.65 9.03
N ALA A 185 7.95 4.13 9.43
CA ALA A 185 7.35 2.97 8.76
C ALA A 185 7.02 3.27 7.29
N ALA A 186 6.55 4.49 6.99
CA ALA A 186 6.30 4.90 5.61
C ALA A 186 7.59 5.01 4.79
N LEU A 187 8.66 5.55 5.37
CA LEU A 187 9.97 5.61 4.72
C LEU A 187 10.53 4.21 4.42
N HIS A 188 10.49 3.31 5.41
CA HIS A 188 10.93 1.92 5.21
C HIS A 188 10.13 1.21 4.12
N ARG A 189 8.80 1.36 4.11
CA ARG A 189 7.97 0.77 3.04
C ARG A 189 8.36 1.32 1.67
N ARG A 190 8.60 2.63 1.56
CA ARG A 190 9.00 3.26 0.30
C ARG A 190 10.37 2.78 -0.19
N GLU A 191 11.32 2.63 0.71
CA GLU A 191 12.64 2.07 0.38
C GLU A 191 12.49 0.63 -0.14
N GLN A 192 11.71 -0.20 0.56
CA GLN A 192 11.45 -1.58 0.17
C GLN A 192 10.78 -1.68 -1.21
N THR A 193 9.78 -0.83 -1.49
CA THR A 193 9.14 -0.80 -2.82
C THR A 193 10.14 -0.42 -3.91
N THR A 194 10.97 0.60 -3.69
CA THR A 194 11.98 1.02 -4.67
C THR A 194 13.05 -0.05 -4.90
N LEU A 195 13.47 -0.76 -3.85
CA LEU A 195 14.41 -1.88 -4.01
C LEU A 195 13.79 -3.04 -4.79
N LEU A 196 12.51 -3.35 -4.53
CA LEU A 196 11.78 -4.38 -5.25
C LEU A 196 11.60 -4.00 -6.73
N GLU A 197 11.22 -2.76 -7.03
CA GLU A 197 11.09 -2.25 -8.40
C GLU A 197 12.40 -2.39 -9.18
N ARG A 198 13.52 -1.94 -8.60
CA ARG A 198 14.85 -2.08 -9.23
C ARG A 198 15.21 -3.53 -9.47
N ARG A 199 14.92 -4.41 -8.51
CA ARG A 199 15.16 -5.85 -8.66
C ARG A 199 14.30 -6.44 -9.77
N MET A 200 13.01 -6.09 -9.84
CA MET A 200 12.12 -6.53 -10.91
C MET A 200 12.60 -6.05 -12.28
N GLU A 201 13.10 -4.82 -12.39
CA GLU A 201 13.70 -4.33 -13.64
C GLU A 201 14.96 -5.09 -14.01
N GLN A 202 15.84 -5.36 -13.05
CA GLN A 202 17.08 -6.12 -13.26
C GLN A 202 16.77 -7.55 -13.69
N ASP A 203 15.86 -8.22 -12.99
CA ASP A 203 15.42 -9.58 -13.30
C ASP A 203 14.76 -9.64 -14.68
N LYS A 204 13.97 -8.63 -15.07
CA LYS A 204 13.40 -8.52 -16.42
C LYS A 204 14.48 -8.36 -17.50
N ARG A 205 15.48 -7.51 -17.26
CA ARG A 205 16.60 -7.31 -18.20
C ARG A 205 17.44 -8.57 -18.34
N ALA A 206 17.70 -9.26 -17.22
CA ALA A 206 18.41 -10.54 -17.20
C ALA A 206 17.61 -11.60 -17.96
N TYR A 207 16.32 -11.79 -17.67
CA TYR A 207 15.45 -12.71 -18.41
C TYR A 207 15.44 -12.44 -19.92
N LEU A 208 15.29 -11.18 -20.32
CA LEU A 208 15.30 -10.84 -21.74
C LEU A 208 16.66 -11.14 -22.38
N LYS A 209 17.78 -10.86 -21.70
CA LYS A 209 19.12 -11.12 -22.23
C LYS A 209 19.45 -12.61 -22.26
N ASP A 210 19.31 -13.27 -21.12
CA ASP A 210 19.86 -14.60 -20.83
C ASP A 210 18.94 -15.73 -21.27
N ASP A 211 17.62 -15.50 -21.35
CA ASP A 211 16.64 -16.51 -21.78
C ASP A 211 16.05 -16.18 -23.15
N VAL A 212 15.52 -14.96 -23.35
CA VAL A 212 14.81 -14.60 -24.60
C VAL A 212 15.79 -14.41 -25.75
N PHE A 213 16.77 -13.52 -25.60
CA PHE A 213 17.74 -13.19 -26.63
C PHE A 213 19.02 -14.02 -26.57
N ALA A 214 19.06 -15.10 -25.80
CA ALA A 214 20.17 -16.05 -25.76
C ALA A 214 20.51 -16.61 -27.15
N THR A 215 19.47 -16.89 -27.94
CA THR A 215 19.57 -17.35 -29.33
C THR A 215 18.48 -16.70 -30.20
N PRO A 216 18.67 -16.60 -31.52
CA PRO A 216 17.60 -16.19 -32.42
C PRO A 216 16.35 -17.09 -32.33
N GLY A 217 16.55 -18.39 -32.06
CA GLY A 217 15.45 -19.34 -31.90
C GLY A 217 14.62 -19.10 -30.64
N SER A 218 15.25 -18.84 -29.49
CA SER A 218 14.55 -18.52 -28.24
C SER A 218 13.75 -17.21 -28.36
N ALA A 219 14.28 -16.23 -29.08
CA ALA A 219 13.59 -14.97 -29.34
C ALA A 219 12.34 -15.17 -30.23
N ALA A 220 12.44 -16.03 -31.25
CA ALA A 220 11.30 -16.39 -32.11
C ALA A 220 10.22 -17.15 -31.34
N VAL A 221 10.61 -18.10 -30.48
CA VAL A 221 9.67 -18.83 -29.61
C VAL A 221 8.99 -17.88 -28.63
N TRP A 222 9.74 -16.99 -27.98
CA TRP A 222 9.17 -15.98 -27.08
C TRP A 222 8.18 -15.07 -27.81
N TRP A 223 8.50 -14.64 -29.04
CA TRP A 223 7.60 -13.84 -29.87
C TRP A 223 6.29 -14.56 -30.18
N LEU A 224 6.36 -15.86 -30.53
CA LEU A 224 5.18 -16.69 -30.82
C LEU A 224 4.30 -16.94 -29.59
N VAL A 225 4.91 -17.07 -28.41
CA VAL A 225 4.17 -17.18 -27.14
C VAL A 225 3.41 -15.88 -26.85
N ASN A 226 4.00 -14.73 -27.17
CA ASN A 226 3.40 -13.42 -26.92
C ASN A 226 2.43 -12.96 -28.04
N HIS A 227 2.49 -13.60 -29.22
CA HIS A 227 1.63 -13.34 -30.39
C HIS A 227 1.16 -14.68 -30.99
N PRO A 228 0.19 -15.37 -30.34
CA PRO A 228 -0.27 -16.67 -30.81
C PRO A 228 -0.99 -16.54 -32.16
N GLY A 229 -0.58 -17.34 -33.14
CA GLY A 229 -1.22 -17.43 -34.46
C GLY A 229 -0.48 -16.73 -35.60
N ASP A 230 0.50 -15.87 -35.30
CA ASP A 230 1.17 -15.04 -36.32
C ASP A 230 2.52 -15.61 -36.79
N VAL A 231 2.54 -16.89 -37.18
CA VAL A 231 3.79 -17.61 -37.52
C VAL A 231 4.54 -17.00 -38.71
N GLU A 232 3.81 -16.55 -39.73
CA GLU A 232 4.40 -15.96 -40.95
C GLU A 232 5.15 -14.66 -40.64
N THR A 233 4.61 -13.84 -39.72
CA THR A 233 5.25 -12.61 -39.26
C THR A 233 6.49 -12.92 -38.41
N ALA A 234 6.44 -13.97 -37.57
CA ALA A 234 7.61 -14.43 -36.82
C ALA A 234 8.76 -14.81 -37.75
N LEU A 235 8.46 -15.55 -38.83
CA LEU A 235 9.44 -15.95 -39.85
C LEU A 235 10.02 -14.72 -40.58
N GLY A 236 9.19 -13.74 -40.93
CA GLY A 236 9.64 -12.48 -41.54
C GLY A 236 10.52 -11.63 -40.63
N LEU A 237 10.41 -11.77 -39.31
CA LEU A 237 11.20 -11.04 -38.32
C LEU A 237 12.47 -11.79 -37.87
N LEU A 238 12.72 -13.02 -38.34
CA LEU A 238 13.84 -13.85 -37.87
C LEU A 238 15.19 -13.15 -37.98
N ASP A 239 15.46 -12.46 -39.09
CA ASP A 239 16.72 -11.73 -39.28
C ASP A 239 16.86 -10.60 -38.26
N THR A 240 15.78 -9.85 -37.99
CA THR A 240 15.78 -8.78 -36.99
C THR A 240 15.95 -9.31 -35.57
N LEU A 241 15.35 -10.46 -35.25
CA LEU A 241 15.51 -11.14 -33.96
C LEU A 241 16.94 -11.69 -33.81
N ALA A 242 17.55 -12.15 -34.89
CA ALA A 242 18.95 -12.58 -34.90
C ALA A 242 19.92 -11.41 -34.69
N GLU A 243 19.65 -10.25 -35.27
CA GLU A 243 20.42 -9.03 -35.01
C GLU A 243 20.28 -8.56 -33.57
N LEU A 244 19.06 -8.58 -33.00
CA LEU A 244 18.82 -8.23 -31.60
C LEU A 244 19.49 -9.21 -30.64
N SER A 245 19.46 -10.51 -30.94
CA SER A 245 20.18 -11.54 -30.18
C SER A 245 21.69 -11.36 -30.26
N ALA A 246 22.24 -11.03 -31.43
CA ALA A 246 23.66 -10.73 -31.57
C ALA A 246 24.06 -9.47 -30.77
N ALA A 247 23.25 -8.41 -30.82
CA ALA A 247 23.48 -7.18 -30.08
C ALA A 247 23.39 -7.38 -28.56
N ALA A 248 22.42 -8.17 -28.07
CA ALA A 248 22.25 -8.45 -26.65
C ALA A 248 23.42 -9.27 -26.04
N ASN A 249 24.10 -10.07 -26.87
CA ASN A 249 25.23 -10.92 -26.50
C ASN A 249 26.60 -10.33 -26.85
N ASP A 250 26.66 -9.04 -27.23
CA ASP A 250 27.89 -8.34 -27.64
C ASP A 250 28.65 -9.06 -28.78
N LEU A 251 27.92 -9.81 -29.64
CA LEU A 251 28.47 -10.50 -30.80
C LEU A 251 28.59 -9.53 -31.98
N PRO A 252 29.57 -9.73 -32.89
CA PRO A 252 29.70 -8.92 -34.07
C PRO A 252 28.41 -9.02 -34.90
N ILE A 253 27.66 -7.91 -34.95
CA ILE A 253 26.45 -7.81 -35.76
C ILE A 253 26.89 -7.94 -37.22
N ARG A 254 26.39 -8.95 -37.91
CA ARG A 254 26.59 -9.10 -39.35
C ARG A 254 25.79 -8.00 -40.06
N ARG A 255 26.31 -6.77 -40.09
CA ARG A 255 25.84 -5.73 -41.00
C ARG A 255 26.22 -6.11 -42.43
N THR A 256 25.57 -7.10 -42.99
CA THR A 256 25.39 -7.24 -44.43
C THR A 256 24.07 -6.55 -44.71
N SER A 257 23.99 -5.36 -45.32
CA SER A 257 23.87 -5.28 -46.78
C SER A 257 23.52 -3.83 -47.22
N ALA A 258 24.38 -2.86 -46.95
CA ALA A 258 24.32 -1.58 -47.68
C ALA A 258 25.73 -1.06 -47.99
N GLU A 259 26.60 -0.95 -46.99
CA GLU A 259 27.97 -0.47 -47.18
C GLU A 259 28.90 -1.53 -47.80
N GLU A 260 28.72 -2.82 -47.50
CA GLU A 260 29.57 -3.89 -48.07
C GLU A 260 29.26 -4.13 -49.57
N ILE A 261 28.00 -3.94 -49.97
CA ILE A 261 27.57 -4.01 -51.39
C ILE A 261 28.13 -2.81 -52.17
N GLU A 262 28.26 -1.64 -51.52
CA GLU A 262 28.88 -0.47 -52.15
C GLU A 262 30.40 -0.61 -52.30
N ARG A 263 31.08 -1.33 -51.39
CA ARG A 263 32.50 -1.71 -51.54
C ARG A 263 32.77 -2.78 -52.58
N GLN A 264 31.82 -3.68 -52.83
CA GLN A 264 31.94 -4.73 -53.83
C GLN A 264 31.46 -4.33 -55.24
N ARG A 265 31.04 -3.07 -55.46
CA ARG A 265 30.83 -2.59 -56.83
C ARG A 265 32.17 -2.66 -57.57
N PRO A 266 32.31 -3.51 -58.60
CA PRO A 266 33.57 -3.66 -59.30
C PRO A 266 33.99 -2.30 -59.85
N THR A 267 35.23 -1.95 -59.60
CA THR A 267 35.77 -0.66 -60.03
C THR A 267 35.70 -0.62 -61.56
N ARG A 268 35.48 0.54 -62.18
CA ARG A 268 35.35 0.68 -63.65
C ARG A 268 36.46 -0.04 -64.45
N ALA A 269 37.65 -0.19 -63.86
CA ALA A 269 38.75 -0.96 -64.42
C ALA A 269 38.54 -2.49 -64.44
N GLU A 270 37.88 -3.06 -63.44
CA GLU A 270 37.57 -4.50 -63.36
C GLU A 270 36.45 -4.87 -64.34
N LEU A 271 35.45 -4.00 -64.50
CA LEU A 271 34.42 -4.16 -65.54
C LEU A 271 35.01 -4.07 -66.96
N ALA A 272 35.99 -3.18 -67.18
CA ALA A 272 36.70 -3.10 -68.46
C ALA A 272 37.52 -4.37 -68.72
N PHE A 273 38.15 -4.94 -67.70
CA PHE A 273 38.92 -6.19 -67.81
C PHE A 273 38.02 -7.38 -68.11
N SER A 274 36.88 -7.54 -67.44
CA SER A 274 35.94 -8.64 -67.72
C SER A 274 35.36 -8.56 -69.14
N THR A 275 35.02 -7.35 -69.62
CA THR A 275 34.54 -7.17 -71.01
C THR A 275 35.63 -7.40 -72.05
N ALA A 276 36.90 -7.15 -71.72
CA ALA A 276 38.02 -7.43 -72.62
C ALA A 276 38.29 -8.94 -72.72
N VAL A 277 38.16 -9.67 -71.61
CA VAL A 277 38.29 -11.13 -71.57
C VAL A 277 37.16 -11.83 -72.34
N ASP A 278 35.91 -11.35 -72.22
CA ASP A 278 34.80 -11.87 -73.03
C ASP A 278 35.02 -11.63 -74.54
N ASN A 279 35.47 -10.43 -74.95
CA ASN A 279 35.77 -10.12 -76.35
C ASN A 279 36.96 -10.92 -76.93
N LEU A 280 37.89 -11.38 -76.08
CA LEU A 280 39.00 -12.26 -76.47
C LEU A 280 38.55 -13.71 -76.65
N THR A 281 37.43 -14.10 -76.04
CA THR A 281 36.91 -15.48 -76.09
C THR A 281 36.02 -15.68 -77.33
N ASP A 282 35.44 -14.61 -77.87
CA ASP A 282 34.50 -14.64 -79.01
C ASP A 282 35.15 -14.43 -80.40
N GLN A 283 36.48 -14.31 -80.49
CA GLN A 283 37.17 -14.15 -81.77
C GLN A 283 37.93 -15.42 -82.22
N SER A 284 37.23 -16.28 -82.95
CA SER A 284 37.81 -17.06 -84.05
C SER A 284 36.80 -17.21 -85.20
N PRO A 285 37.26 -17.28 -86.46
CA PRO A 285 36.62 -16.56 -87.55
C PRO A 285 35.92 -17.48 -88.55
N SER A 286 34.74 -17.05 -89.01
CA SER A 286 34.21 -17.44 -90.33
C SER A 286 32.97 -16.60 -90.67
N ASP A 287 33.24 -15.51 -91.38
CA ASP A 287 32.71 -15.20 -92.71
C ASP A 287 31.24 -15.50 -93.08
N LEU A 288 30.64 -14.42 -93.61
CA LEU A 288 29.70 -14.31 -94.74
C LEU A 288 28.20 -14.09 -94.44
N SER A 289 27.76 -12.95 -94.98
CA SER A 289 26.44 -12.67 -95.61
C SER A 289 25.21 -12.71 -94.69
N GLU A 290 24.15 -11.95 -94.86
CA GLU A 290 23.69 -10.85 -95.72
C GLU A 290 22.32 -10.47 -95.11
N ASN A 291 21.88 -9.25 -95.38
CA ASN A 291 20.48 -8.84 -95.55
C ASN A 291 19.50 -8.61 -94.37
N GLU A 292 18.70 -7.57 -94.66
CA GLU A 292 17.30 -7.28 -94.30
C GLU A 292 16.97 -7.13 -92.81
N ALA A 293 16.74 -5.89 -92.36
CA ALA A 293 15.53 -5.08 -92.57
C ALA A 293 14.34 -5.51 -91.69
N ASP A 294 13.87 -4.48 -90.99
CA ASP A 294 12.47 -4.15 -90.77
C ASP A 294 11.79 -4.51 -89.44
N ALA A 295 11.04 -3.49 -89.03
CA ALA A 295 9.75 -3.54 -88.36
C ALA A 295 9.64 -3.69 -86.82
N THR A 296 9.05 -2.62 -86.29
CA THR A 296 7.92 -2.56 -85.33
C THR A 296 8.20 -2.57 -83.82
N GLY A 297 7.68 -1.51 -83.17
CA GLY A 297 7.57 -1.34 -81.70
C GLY A 297 6.49 -2.22 -81.05
N PRO A 298 5.83 -1.83 -79.92
CA PRO A 298 5.56 -0.46 -79.45
C PRO A 298 5.74 -0.21 -77.93
N THR A 299 5.55 1.07 -77.59
CA THR A 299 4.97 1.67 -76.37
C THR A 299 4.00 0.76 -75.58
N ASP A 300 3.99 0.81 -74.24
CA ASP A 300 3.17 1.76 -73.46
C ASP A 300 3.36 1.73 -71.92
N GLU A 301 3.09 2.89 -71.30
CA GLU A 301 2.43 3.17 -69.99
C GLU A 301 2.65 2.27 -68.74
N SER A 302 2.67 2.71 -67.47
CA SER A 302 2.39 3.97 -66.77
C SER A 302 2.41 3.75 -65.23
N HIS A 303 2.36 4.86 -64.46
CA HIS A 303 1.87 5.02 -63.07
C HIS A 303 2.70 4.47 -61.88
N GLN A 304 3.38 5.29 -61.08
CA GLN A 304 2.93 6.20 -59.98
C GLN A 304 3.03 5.58 -58.56
N ARG A 305 3.89 6.23 -57.72
CA ARG A 305 3.87 6.53 -56.25
C ARG A 305 2.66 6.08 -55.39
N PRO A 306 2.69 6.14 -54.01
CA PRO A 306 3.77 6.47 -53.06
C PRO A 306 3.82 5.61 -51.75
N VAL A 307 4.81 5.91 -50.91
CA VAL A 307 5.03 5.44 -49.52
C VAL A 307 3.99 6.00 -48.53
N PRO A 308 3.57 5.25 -47.49
CA PRO A 308 3.02 5.84 -46.26
C PRO A 308 3.95 5.66 -45.04
N ARG A 309 3.96 6.73 -44.23
CA ARG A 309 4.64 6.91 -42.93
C ARG A 309 3.88 6.23 -41.78
N HIS A 310 4.65 5.92 -40.74
CA HIS A 310 4.29 5.44 -39.40
C HIS A 310 3.06 6.07 -38.71
N ALA A 311 2.38 5.23 -37.91
CA ALA A 311 1.63 5.61 -36.72
C ALA A 311 1.86 4.56 -35.59
N PRO A 312 1.73 4.94 -34.29
CA PRO A 312 2.28 4.21 -33.16
C PRO A 312 1.32 3.17 -32.53
N TYR A 313 1.93 2.14 -31.92
CA TYR A 313 1.25 1.01 -31.26
C TYR A 313 0.67 1.39 -29.89
N ARG A 314 -0.54 0.90 -29.61
CA ARG A 314 -1.38 1.19 -28.43
C ARG A 314 -1.31 -0.01 -27.48
N GLU A 315 -0.83 0.21 -26.26
CA GLU A 315 -0.85 -0.77 -25.16
C GLU A 315 -2.29 -1.15 -24.80
N GLN A 316 -2.58 -2.45 -24.75
CA GLN A 316 -3.76 -3.00 -24.10
C GLN A 316 -3.31 -3.87 -22.91
N PHE A 317 -3.66 -3.38 -21.73
CA PHE A 317 -3.58 -4.07 -20.45
C PHE A 317 -4.52 -5.28 -20.43
N PHE A 318 -4.02 -6.45 -20.02
CA PHE A 318 -4.86 -7.55 -19.56
C PHE A 318 -5.02 -7.44 -18.04
N THR A 319 -6.26 -7.23 -17.61
CA THR A 319 -6.77 -7.54 -16.27
C THR A 319 -7.29 -8.97 -16.29
N GLU A 320 -6.79 -9.81 -15.38
CA GLU A 320 -7.52 -10.96 -14.83
C GLU A 320 -8.46 -10.50 -13.71
#